data_AF-A0A2V5THV0-F1
#
_entry.id   AF-A0A2V5THV0-F1
#
_cell.length_a   1.000
_cell.length_b   1.000
_cell.length_c   1.000
_cell.angle_alpha   90.00
_cell.angle_beta   90.00
_cell.angle_gamma   90.00
#
_symmetry.space_group_name_H-M   'P 1'
#
loop_
_entity.id
_entity.type
_entity.pdbx_description
1 polymer ?
#
loop_
_entity_poly.entity_id
_entity_poly.type
_entity_poly.pdbx_seq_one_letter_code
_entity_poly.pdbx_strand_id
1 'polypeptide(L)'
;MFLKKGEWKMNENGAEGTLHINTVDPDNGEASGWLEDPTVQTLTISNVPSDILEAIDELAARQDRSRSSFVRRELQRIVAEYQA
;
A
#
# COMPACT_ATOMS: atom_id res chain seq x y z
N MET A 1 11.61 0.80 -2.90
CA MET A 1 10.25 0.21 -2.94
C MET A 1 9.20 1.31 -2.94
N PHE A 2 8.39 1.42 -4.00
CA PHE A 2 7.37 2.46 -4.14
C PHE A 2 6.01 1.80 -4.33
N LEU A 3 5.09 1.90 -3.35
CA LEU A 3 3.73 1.33 -3.51
C LEU A 3 2.84 2.27 -4.40
N LYS A 4 1.66 1.88 -4.87
CA LYS A 4 0.71 2.77 -5.57
C LYS A 4 -0.68 2.66 -4.92
N LYS A 5 -1.59 3.60 -5.22
CA LYS A 5 -2.96 3.56 -4.68
C LYS A 5 -3.65 2.25 -5.06
N GLY A 6 -4.17 1.57 -4.04
CA GLY A 6 -5.02 0.39 -4.13
C GLY A 6 -6.52 0.70 -4.12
N GLU A 7 -7.36 -0.24 -4.57
CA GLU A 7 -8.82 -0.17 -4.45
C GLU A 7 -9.30 -0.98 -3.24
N TRP A 8 -10.33 -0.48 -2.53
CA TRP A 8 -10.96 -1.16 -1.38
C TRP A 8 -12.44 -1.37 -1.63
N LYS A 9 -12.97 -2.55 -1.29
CA LYS A 9 -14.37 -2.95 -1.41
C LYS A 9 -14.89 -3.49 -0.08
N MET A 10 -16.14 -3.20 0.26
CA MET A 10 -16.81 -3.78 1.44
C MET A 10 -17.50 -5.10 1.07
N ASN A 11 -17.39 -6.12 1.91
CA ASN A 11 -18.10 -7.40 1.80
C ASN A 11 -18.71 -7.82 3.15
N GLU A 12 -19.45 -8.93 3.16
CA GLU A 12 -20.14 -9.47 4.36
C GLU A 12 -19.20 -9.87 5.51
N ASN A 13 -17.91 -10.01 5.23
CA ASN A 13 -16.86 -10.38 6.18
C ASN A 13 -15.93 -9.19 6.55
N GLY A 14 -16.20 -7.97 6.05
CA GLY A 14 -15.40 -6.77 6.30
C GLY A 14 -14.95 -6.05 5.02
N ALA A 15 -13.98 -5.14 5.10
CA ALA A 15 -13.38 -4.59 3.87
C ALA A 15 -12.24 -5.48 3.38
N GLU A 16 -12.19 -5.60 2.06
CA GLU A 16 -11.11 -6.21 1.30
C GLU A 16 -10.45 -5.11 0.46
N GLY A 17 -9.13 -5.01 0.54
CA GLY A 17 -8.36 -4.00 -0.19
C GLY A 17 -7.13 -4.59 -0.87
N THR A 18 -6.86 -4.11 -2.08
CA THR A 18 -5.70 -4.52 -2.89
C THR A 18 -4.66 -3.42 -2.81
N LEU A 19 -3.48 -3.66 -2.24
CA LEU A 19 -2.37 -2.71 -2.29
C LEU A 19 -1.34 -3.13 -3.35
N HIS A 20 -1.03 -2.24 -4.28
CA HIS A 20 -0.02 -2.45 -5.31
C HIS A 20 1.37 -2.02 -4.81
N ILE A 21 2.33 -2.94 -4.78
CA ILE A 21 3.69 -2.75 -4.28
C ILE A 21 4.67 -2.86 -5.45
N ASN A 22 5.34 -1.77 -5.86
CA ASN A 22 6.40 -1.87 -6.87
C ASN A 22 7.74 -2.10 -6.17
N THR A 23 8.40 -3.19 -6.54
CA THR A 23 9.83 -3.39 -6.28
C THR A 23 10.61 -2.72 -7.41
N VAL A 24 11.58 -1.89 -7.04
CA VAL A 24 12.57 -1.32 -7.97
C VAL A 24 13.87 -1.97 -7.54
N ASP A 25 14.53 -2.65 -8.47
CA ASP A 25 15.81 -3.31 -8.24
C ASP A 25 16.86 -2.23 -7.86
N PRO A 26 17.45 -2.27 -6.65
CA PRO A 26 18.37 -1.25 -6.19
C PRO A 26 19.73 -1.26 -6.90
N ASP A 27 20.10 -2.32 -7.62
CA ASP A 27 21.43 -2.44 -8.26
C ASP A 27 21.48 -1.92 -9.71
N ASN A 28 20.32 -1.64 -10.32
CA ASN A 28 20.25 -1.13 -11.69
C ASN A 28 20.13 0.40 -11.68
N GLY A 29 21.25 1.05 -11.37
CA GLY A 29 21.46 2.50 -11.39
C GLY A 29 21.43 3.16 -12.78
N GLU A 30 20.65 2.63 -13.72
CA GLU A 30 20.38 3.30 -14.99
C GLU A 30 18.87 3.39 -15.23
N ALA A 31 18.39 4.63 -15.32
CA ALA A 31 17.08 4.93 -15.87
C ALA A 31 17.11 4.68 -17.39
N SER A 32 17.12 3.41 -17.79
CA SER A 32 17.12 3.00 -19.19
C SER A 32 16.07 1.90 -19.40
N GLY A 33 15.07 2.24 -20.20
CA GLY A 33 13.95 1.37 -20.54
C GLY A 33 12.83 1.45 -19.50
N TRP A 34 11.62 1.66 -19.99
CA TRP A 34 10.42 1.38 -19.21
C TRP A 34 10.61 0.00 -18.58
N LEU A 35 10.64 -0.11 -17.25
CA LEU A 35 10.55 -1.40 -16.56
C LEU A 35 9.36 -2.11 -17.19
N GLU A 36 9.61 -3.08 -18.07
CA GLU A 36 8.61 -3.54 -19.05
C GLU A 36 7.38 -4.11 -18.37
N ASP A 37 7.49 -4.50 -17.10
CA ASP A 37 6.38 -4.54 -16.17
C ASP A 37 6.91 -4.22 -14.76
N PRO A 38 6.49 -3.11 -14.10
CA PRO A 38 6.78 -2.97 -12.68
C PRO A 38 6.24 -4.21 -11.97
N THR A 39 7.06 -4.94 -11.22
CA THR A 39 6.58 -6.07 -10.42
C THR A 39 5.66 -5.53 -9.34
N VAL A 40 4.37 -5.46 -9.67
CA VAL A 40 3.31 -5.03 -8.78
C VAL A 40 2.92 -6.23 -7.92
N GLN A 41 3.44 -6.30 -6.70
CA GLN A 41 2.94 -7.27 -5.73
C GLN A 41 1.62 -6.74 -5.15
N THR A 42 0.56 -7.54 -5.23
CA THR A 42 -0.74 -7.22 -4.62
C THR A 42 -0.79 -7.84 -3.23
N LEU A 43 -0.95 -7.00 -2.20
CA LEU A 43 -1.28 -7.45 -0.85
C LEU A 43 -2.78 -7.29 -0.63
N THR A 44 -3.47 -8.41 -0.45
CA THR A 44 -4.87 -8.45 -0.01
C THR A 44 -4.92 -8.66 1.49
N ILE A 45 -5.59 -7.74 2.19
CA ILE A 45 -5.87 -7.88 3.62
C ILE A 45 -7.37 -8.13 3.78
N SER A 46 -7.71 -9.31 4.28
CA SER A 46 -9.10 -9.75 4.46
C SER A 46 -9.50 -9.70 5.94
N ASN A 47 -10.81 -9.68 6.21
CA ASN A 47 -11.38 -9.69 7.55
C ASN A 47 -10.90 -8.52 8.43
N VAL A 48 -10.69 -7.35 7.84
CA VAL A 48 -10.38 -6.15 8.63
C VAL A 48 -11.67 -5.71 9.34
N PRO A 49 -11.68 -5.61 10.67
CA PRO A 49 -12.84 -5.12 11.43
C PRO A 49 -13.26 -3.72 10.99
N SER A 50 -14.57 -3.43 10.99
CA SER A 50 -15.12 -2.17 10.51
C SER A 50 -14.63 -0.95 11.28
N ASP A 51 -14.49 -1.08 12.60
CA ASP A 51 -13.95 -0.04 13.49
C ASP A 51 -12.49 0.29 13.16
N ILE A 52 -11.69 -0.72 12.82
CA ILE A 52 -10.30 -0.53 12.37
C ILE A 52 -10.27 0.17 11.02
N LEU A 53 -11.16 -0.18 10.09
CA LEU A 53 -11.23 0.48 8.79
C LEU A 53 -11.63 1.95 8.90
N GLU A 54 -12.62 2.25 9.75
CA GLU A 54 -13.03 3.62 10.05
C GLU A 54 -11.88 4.43 10.66
N ALA A 55 -11.15 3.84 11.62
CA ALA A 55 -9.97 4.49 12.19
C ALA A 55 -8.89 4.77 11.13
N ILE A 56 -8.65 3.85 10.20
CA ILE A 56 -7.71 4.05 9.08
C ILE A 56 -8.21 5.19 8.17
N ASP A 57 -9.51 5.27 7.89
CA ASP A 57 -10.09 6.34 7.08
C ASP A 57 -9.94 7.71 7.73
N GLU A 58 -10.21 7.82 9.02
CA GLU A 58 -10.02 9.06 9.76
C GLU A 58 -8.56 9.50 9.74
N LEU A 59 -7.63 8.57 9.98
CA LEU A 59 -6.19 8.86 9.96
C LEU A 59 -5.70 9.27 8.57
N ALA A 60 -6.23 8.65 7.52
CA ALA A 60 -5.93 9.01 6.14
C ALA A 60 -6.46 10.39 5.78
N ALA A 61 -7.71 10.71 6.18
CA ALA A 61 -8.34 12.00 5.95
C ALA A 61 -7.61 13.15 6.67
N ARG A 62 -7.13 12.92 7.90
CA ARG A 62 -6.30 13.91 8.65
C ARG A 62 -5.00 14.29 7.93
N GLN A 63 -4.54 13.46 7.00
CA GLN A 63 -3.34 13.70 6.21
C GLN A 63 -3.62 14.07 4.74
N ASP A 64 -4.90 14.31 4.38
CA ASP A 64 -5.35 14.53 3.00
C ASP A 64 -4.90 13.41 2.03
N ARG A 65 -5.08 12.15 2.46
CA ARG A 65 -4.66 10.96 1.72
C ARG A 65 -5.82 10.00 1.54
N SER A 66 -5.76 9.20 0.47
CA SER A 66 -6.62 8.03 0.36
C SER A 66 -6.13 6.92 1.30
N ARG A 67 -7.05 6.06 1.75
CA ARG A 67 -6.79 4.88 2.57
C ARG A 67 -5.56 4.08 2.12
N SER A 68 -5.50 3.70 0.85
CA SER A 68 -4.39 2.93 0.29
C SER A 68 -3.06 3.67 0.27
N SER A 69 -3.08 5.00 0.09
CA SER A 69 -1.87 5.83 0.14
C SER A 69 -1.35 5.95 1.57
N PHE A 70 -2.26 6.04 2.54
CA PHE A 70 -1.93 6.01 3.97
C PHE A 70 -1.34 4.66 4.38
N VAL A 71 -2.05 3.55 4.13
CA VAL A 71 -1.56 2.18 4.42
C VAL A 71 -0.22 1.93 3.75
N ARG A 72 -0.05 2.38 2.51
CA ARG A 72 1.23 2.34 1.81
C ARG A 72 2.35 3.00 2.61
N ARG A 73 2.13 4.24 3.04
CA ARG A 73 3.16 5.06 3.67
C ARG A 73 3.60 4.45 5.00
N GLU A 74 2.64 3.98 5.78
CA GLU A 74 2.92 3.34 7.07
C GLU A 74 3.65 2.00 6.88
N LEU A 75 3.28 1.19 5.88
CA LEU A 75 4.04 -0.01 5.53
C LEU A 75 5.49 0.32 5.12
N GLN A 76 5.70 1.33 4.28
CA GLN A 76 7.05 1.77 3.90
C GLN A 76 7.87 2.24 5.11
N ARG A 77 7.23 2.94 6.06
CA ARG A 77 7.86 3.38 7.30
C ARG A 77 8.29 2.20 8.16
N ILE A 78 7.41 1.22 8.40
CA ILE A 78 7.70 0.02 9.20
C ILE A 78 8.85 -0.77 8.57
N VAL A 79 8.85 -0.96 7.25
CA VAL A 79 9.94 -1.66 6.54
C VAL A 79 11.26 -0.92 6.71
N ALA A 80 11.26 0.42 6.58
CA ALA A 80 12.47 1.22 6.78
C ALA A 80 12.98 1.13 8.22
N GLU A 81 12.09 1.14 9.22
CA GLU A 81 12.44 0.96 10.63
C GLU A 81 12.99 -0.45 10.92
N TYR A 82 12.50 -1.48 10.24
CA TYR A 82 13.00 -2.86 10.38
C TYR A 82 14.37 -3.09 9.73
N GLN A 83 14.69 -2.34 8.68
CA GLN A 83 15.97 -2.43 7.97
C GLN A 83 17.10 -1.61 8.61
N ALA A 84 16.78 -0.77 9.60
CA ALA A 84 17.74 0.08 10.32
C ALA A 84 18.46 -0.69 11.44
#